data_AF-A0A8T4DGJ9-F1
#
_entry.id   AF-A0A8T4DGJ9-F1
#
_cell.length_a   1.000
_cell.length_b   1.000
_cell.length_c   1.000
_cell.angle_alpha   90.00
_cell.angle_beta   90.00
_cell.angle_gamma   90.00
#
_symmetry.space_group_name_H-M   'P 1'
#
loop_
_entity.id
_entity.type
_entity.pdbx_description
1 polymer ?
#
loop_
_entity_poly.entity_id
_entity_poly.type
_entity_poly.pdbx_seq_one_letter_code
_entity_poly.pdbx_strand_id
1 'polypeptide(L)'
;MYLGYSHYRVAVELRVKGVFEVVRGVKMKMDRVIRKVGVGCVFLILVGSLVMSALSAGSAQKTGNLANILDGLKEKSAGSGGLEESTGAQKDHGLAVSSNGAVDLQNQTKKVHVALSNASGLGRFTIGGYYNDAWQKLLYGYPYYGSTSYLTIRVDTTTTSVNYTTKSTAMDPYVVEPVHTIGEDAVSMTWRLPENITVQQTIRLVQDFARIEINVTNEGNSTKEIGVRYYYDTQVAARDDAPIYIPGVGVKTTQEEYLNPTFTYWKGYDHPTVPSVVSEAKISGEDATTPTKLQIDQYGSEQAWENTVYSGSPFSDSAVLTYWAPTDVAPAQTKQVVTYYGIGAPVVKGPFNISEILVDRITGSYCPDEQATIKVDVVSIDQTHEGLVKIDIMDGGEVLYSSPYSSTGTVPANGAATLQFNWTVGVAACGKSLDIKASLVNSS
;
A
#
# COMPACT_ATOMS: atom_id res chain seq x y z
N MET A 1 -25.07 43.09 -33.88
CA MET A 1 -23.85 43.18 -33.05
C MET A 1 -24.01 42.17 -31.92
N TYR A 2 -23.51 40.94 -32.12
CA TYR A 2 -23.58 39.88 -31.11
C TYR A 2 -22.32 39.95 -30.25
N LEU A 3 -22.48 40.33 -28.98
CA LEU A 3 -21.43 40.20 -27.96
C LEU A 3 -21.43 38.75 -27.48
N GLY A 4 -20.47 37.96 -27.98
CA GLY A 4 -20.17 36.64 -27.45
C GLY A 4 -19.36 36.78 -26.17
N TYR A 5 -19.91 36.35 -25.03
CA TYR A 5 -19.17 36.15 -23.79
C TYR A 5 -18.66 34.70 -23.75
N SER A 6 -17.38 34.50 -24.10
CA SER A 6 -16.66 33.27 -23.79
C SER A 6 -16.37 33.23 -22.29
N HIS A 7 -17.12 32.42 -21.54
CA HIS A 7 -16.79 32.10 -20.15
C HIS A 7 -15.68 31.06 -20.13
N TYR A 8 -14.44 31.50 -19.94
CA TYR A 8 -13.37 30.61 -19.50
C TYR A 8 -13.59 30.34 -18.00
N ARG A 9 -14.12 29.16 -17.67
CA ARG A 9 -14.16 28.69 -16.28
C ARG A 9 -12.80 28.09 -15.96
N VAL A 10 -12.00 28.83 -15.20
CA VAL A 10 -10.71 28.35 -14.71
C VAL A 10 -10.98 27.60 -13.40
N ALA A 11 -10.54 26.35 -13.31
CA ALA A 11 -10.72 25.51 -12.12
C ALA A 11 -9.61 25.78 -11.09
N VAL A 12 -9.93 25.56 -9.82
CA VAL A 12 -8.99 25.46 -8.69
C VAL A 12 -8.60 24.01 -8.53
N GLU A 13 -7.33 23.70 -8.37
CA GLU A 13 -6.83 22.35 -8.04
C GLU A 13 -6.49 22.29 -6.54
N LEU A 14 -7.25 21.56 -5.75
CA LEU A 14 -6.87 21.28 -4.36
C LEU A 14 -5.80 20.18 -4.36
N ARG A 15 -4.60 20.51 -3.88
CA ARG A 15 -3.53 19.55 -3.61
C ARG A 15 -3.53 19.19 -2.14
N VAL A 16 -3.63 17.89 -1.88
CA VAL A 16 -3.46 17.36 -0.53
C VAL A 16 -1.96 17.27 -0.27
N LYS A 17 -1.41 18.21 0.51
CA LYS A 17 -0.10 18.08 1.14
C LYS A 17 -0.28 18.01 2.63
N GLY A 18 -0.27 16.79 3.18
CA GLY A 18 -0.34 16.58 4.61
C GLY A 18 0.85 17.20 5.34
N VAL A 19 0.66 18.37 5.95
CA VAL A 19 1.57 18.92 6.96
C VAL A 19 0.96 18.64 8.33
N PHE A 20 1.40 17.54 8.94
CA PHE A 20 0.86 17.05 10.20
C PHE A 20 1.54 17.72 11.39
N GLU A 21 0.75 18.32 12.27
CA GLU A 21 1.24 18.88 13.53
C GLU A 21 0.33 18.42 14.67
N VAL A 22 0.87 17.56 15.54
CA VAL A 22 0.20 17.13 16.77
C VAL A 22 0.56 18.15 17.85
N VAL A 23 -0.40 19.01 18.20
CA VAL A 23 -0.20 19.98 19.27
C VAL A 23 -0.45 19.29 20.61
N ARG A 24 0.62 18.97 21.35
CA ARG A 24 0.50 18.50 22.74
C ARG A 24 0.07 19.67 23.62
N GLY A 25 -1.14 19.62 24.17
CA GLY A 25 -1.63 20.61 25.11
C GLY A 25 -0.78 20.64 26.38
N VAL A 26 0.04 21.67 26.55
CA VAL A 26 0.62 21.98 27.86
C VAL A 26 -0.48 22.61 28.71
N LYS A 27 -0.95 21.88 29.73
CA LYS A 27 -1.79 22.43 30.79
C LYS A 27 -0.99 23.50 31.55
N MET A 28 -1.19 24.78 31.22
CA MET A 28 -0.69 25.87 32.07
C MET A 28 -1.52 25.88 33.37
N LYS A 29 -0.95 25.32 34.44
CA LYS A 29 -1.39 25.66 35.80
C LYS A 29 -0.92 27.07 36.11
N MET A 30 -1.89 27.94 36.32
CA MET A 30 -1.70 29.31 36.76
C MET A 30 -1.44 29.29 38.27
N ASP A 31 -0.18 29.45 38.69
CA ASP A 31 0.16 29.79 40.07
C ASP A 31 1.14 30.98 40.09
N ARG A 32 0.80 31.98 40.91
CA ARG A 32 1.51 33.26 41.05
C ARG A 32 2.56 33.18 42.17
N VAL A 33 3.78 33.67 41.83
CA VAL A 33 4.72 34.48 42.65
C VAL A 33 5.56 33.67 43.67
N ILE A 34 6.91 33.64 43.64
CA ILE A 34 7.86 34.70 44.05
C ILE A 34 9.25 34.56 43.33
N ARG A 35 9.88 35.72 43.12
CA ARG A 35 11.21 36.06 42.55
C ARG A 35 12.44 35.29 43.10
N LYS A 36 13.46 35.02 42.26
CA LYS A 36 14.76 35.77 42.13
C LYS A 36 15.85 34.96 41.39
N VAL A 37 16.53 35.63 40.43
CA VAL A 37 17.95 35.51 39.97
C VAL A 37 18.39 34.12 39.43
N GLY A 38 19.04 33.91 38.28
CA GLY A 38 19.79 34.72 37.32
C GLY A 38 20.88 33.81 36.71
N VAL A 39 21.28 34.04 35.44
CA VAL A 39 22.43 33.42 34.73
C VAL A 39 22.20 31.92 34.40
N GLY A 40 22.44 31.34 33.22
CA GLY A 40 23.25 31.69 32.06
C GLY A 40 24.05 30.44 31.67
N CYS A 41 23.73 29.88 30.50
CA CYS A 41 24.54 28.99 29.65
C CYS A 41 24.84 27.51 30.02
N VAL A 42 24.98 26.77 28.91
CA VAL A 42 25.81 25.59 28.63
C VAL A 42 25.12 24.22 28.58
N PHE A 43 24.91 23.79 27.33
CA PHE A 43 24.87 22.42 26.84
C PHE A 43 26.06 21.59 27.35
N LEU A 44 25.83 20.43 27.95
CA LEU A 44 26.73 19.29 27.83
C LEU A 44 26.01 17.98 28.22
N ILE A 45 25.88 17.11 27.22
CA ILE A 45 25.53 15.70 27.39
C ILE A 45 26.77 14.99 27.92
N LEU A 46 26.66 14.30 29.07
CA LEU A 46 27.69 13.38 29.53
C LEU A 46 27.05 12.03 29.87
N VAL A 47 27.53 11.02 29.15
CA VAL A 47 27.32 9.59 29.40
C VAL A 47 28.17 9.19 30.60
N GLY A 48 27.61 8.40 31.52
CA GLY A 48 28.36 7.84 32.64
C GLY A 48 27.55 6.85 33.45
N SER A 49 27.71 5.56 33.12
CA SER A 49 27.30 4.43 33.96
C SER A 49 28.04 4.45 35.30
N LEU A 50 27.35 4.12 36.39
CA LEU A 50 28.02 3.55 37.58
C LEU A 50 27.14 2.50 38.26
N VAL A 51 27.78 1.37 38.50
CA VAL A 51 27.35 0.17 39.21
C VAL A 51 27.30 0.44 40.73
N MET A 52 26.36 -0.18 41.43
CA MET A 52 26.59 -0.62 42.82
C MET A 52 26.01 -2.01 43.06
N SER A 53 26.83 -2.77 43.78
CA SER A 53 26.82 -4.19 44.10
C SER A 53 26.31 -4.49 45.51
N ALA A 54 25.83 -5.73 45.76
CA ALA A 54 26.06 -6.50 46.99
C ALA A 54 25.52 -7.95 46.81
N LEU A 55 26.38 -8.98 46.81
CA LEU A 55 26.65 -9.98 47.89
C LEU A 55 25.50 -11.01 48.06
N SER A 56 25.69 -12.34 48.12
CA SER A 56 26.70 -13.18 48.80
C SER A 56 26.57 -14.64 48.26
N ALA A 57 27.61 -15.41 47.93
CA ALA A 57 28.49 -16.25 48.78
C ALA A 57 28.32 -17.75 48.45
N GLY A 58 29.44 -18.48 48.29
CA GLY A 58 29.47 -19.96 48.36
C GLY A 58 30.45 -20.69 47.42
N SER A 59 31.70 -20.88 47.91
CA SER A 59 32.71 -21.94 47.64
C SER A 59 32.33 -23.19 46.82
N ALA A 60 33.20 -23.96 46.13
CA ALA A 60 34.65 -23.99 45.93
C ALA A 60 35.01 -25.02 44.82
N GLN A 61 35.98 -24.65 43.97
CA GLN A 61 37.18 -25.39 43.54
C GLN A 61 37.11 -26.90 43.14
N LYS A 62 37.38 -27.21 41.85
CA LYS A 62 38.59 -27.97 41.40
C LYS A 62 38.65 -28.19 39.87
N THR A 63 39.70 -27.61 39.27
CA THR A 63 40.62 -28.13 38.23
C THR A 63 40.21 -29.29 37.30
N GLY A 64 40.34 -29.06 35.99
CA GLY A 64 40.42 -30.13 34.97
C GLY A 64 40.53 -29.64 33.52
N ASN A 65 41.77 -29.46 33.06
CA ASN A 65 42.27 -29.49 31.67
C ASN A 65 41.30 -29.29 30.48
N LEU A 66 41.43 -28.13 29.81
CA LEU A 66 40.97 -27.89 28.43
C LEU A 66 41.98 -28.47 27.43
N ALA A 67 41.79 -29.73 27.06
CA ALA A 67 42.27 -30.31 25.80
C ALA A 67 41.54 -31.65 25.62
N ASN A 68 40.91 -31.86 24.46
CA ASN A 68 40.13 -33.04 24.03
C ASN A 68 38.60 -32.95 24.21
N ILE A 69 37.96 -31.94 23.61
CA ILE A 69 36.60 -32.08 23.03
C ILE A 69 36.57 -31.24 21.73
N LEU A 70 37.29 -31.68 20.71
CA LEU A 70 37.15 -31.13 19.36
C LEU A 70 37.57 -32.18 18.31
N ASP A 71 37.01 -33.39 18.38
CA ASP A 71 37.27 -34.44 17.38
C ASP A 71 36.09 -35.40 17.19
N GLY A 72 34.87 -34.85 17.12
CA GLY A 72 33.67 -35.69 17.03
C GLY A 72 32.41 -35.02 16.52
N LEU A 73 32.49 -34.09 15.56
CA LEU A 73 31.32 -33.59 14.81
C LEU A 73 31.71 -33.21 13.35
N LYS A 74 32.50 -34.05 12.69
CA LYS A 74 32.65 -34.03 11.23
C LYS A 74 32.08 -35.33 10.67
N GLU A 75 30.77 -35.36 10.42
CA GLU A 75 30.12 -36.18 9.38
C GLU A 75 28.59 -36.00 9.46
N LYS A 76 28.07 -35.06 8.65
CA LYS A 76 26.75 -35.04 7.99
C LYS A 76 26.27 -33.62 7.72
N SER A 77 26.75 -33.04 6.62
CA SER A 77 25.96 -32.10 5.78
C SER A 77 26.66 -31.94 4.43
N ALA A 78 26.58 -32.96 3.58
CA ALA A 78 26.90 -32.82 2.17
C ALA A 78 25.63 -32.37 1.45
N GLY A 79 25.68 -31.22 0.77
CA GLY A 79 24.64 -30.80 -0.19
C GLY A 79 24.24 -29.33 -0.17
N SER A 80 25.18 -28.38 -0.15
CA SER A 80 24.91 -26.99 -0.55
C SER A 80 25.92 -26.56 -1.61
N GLY A 81 25.52 -26.60 -2.88
CA GLY A 81 26.27 -25.97 -3.96
C GLY A 81 26.15 -24.45 -3.81
N GLY A 82 27.28 -23.80 -3.50
CA GLY A 82 27.37 -22.36 -3.41
C GLY A 82 27.23 -21.71 -4.78
N LEU A 83 26.48 -20.61 -4.84
CA LEU A 83 26.66 -19.59 -5.86
C LEU A 83 27.77 -18.67 -5.37
N GLU A 84 28.85 -18.59 -6.14
CA GLU A 84 30.00 -17.74 -5.86
C GLU A 84 29.61 -16.27 -5.87
N GLU A 85 30.13 -15.53 -4.88
CA GLU A 85 30.18 -14.06 -4.86
C GLU A 85 30.99 -13.57 -6.06
N SER A 86 30.33 -12.92 -7.03
CA SER A 86 31.03 -12.09 -8.01
C SER A 86 31.38 -10.75 -7.38
N THR A 87 32.67 -10.51 -7.22
CA THR A 87 33.23 -9.27 -6.69
C THR A 87 33.17 -8.14 -7.74
N GLY A 88 32.54 -7.03 -7.35
CA GLY A 88 32.77 -5.64 -7.80
C GLY A 88 32.86 -5.31 -9.29
N ALA A 89 31.75 -4.82 -9.88
CA ALA A 89 31.60 -3.45 -10.42
C ALA A 89 30.33 -3.29 -11.32
N GLN A 90 29.59 -2.19 -11.09
CA GLN A 90 28.54 -1.51 -11.89
C GLN A 90 27.05 -1.96 -11.87
N LYS A 91 26.21 -1.03 -11.35
CA LYS A 91 24.84 -0.61 -11.75
C LYS A 91 23.70 -1.65 -11.82
N ASP A 92 22.70 -1.54 -10.94
CA ASP A 92 21.42 -2.26 -11.07
C ASP A 92 20.25 -1.31 -11.42
N HIS A 93 20.29 -0.81 -12.65
CA HIS A 93 19.13 -0.23 -13.31
C HIS A 93 18.94 -1.00 -14.62
N GLY A 94 17.96 -1.90 -14.66
CA GLY A 94 17.67 -2.67 -15.86
C GLY A 94 17.06 -4.04 -15.56
N LEU A 95 16.26 -4.53 -16.51
CA LEU A 95 15.66 -5.84 -16.46
C LEU A 95 16.70 -6.95 -16.74
N ALA A 96 16.70 -7.97 -15.89
CA ALA A 96 17.50 -9.18 -16.08
C ALA A 96 16.57 -10.38 -16.31
N VAL A 97 16.62 -10.97 -17.50
CA VAL A 97 16.03 -12.30 -17.71
C VAL A 97 17.06 -13.31 -17.22
N SER A 98 16.80 -13.95 -16.08
CA SER A 98 17.69 -15.00 -15.59
C SER A 98 17.55 -16.25 -16.46
N SER A 99 18.64 -17.00 -16.61
CA SER A 99 18.69 -18.24 -17.40
C SER A 99 17.78 -19.37 -16.89
N ASN A 100 17.10 -19.18 -15.74
CA ASN A 100 16.32 -20.20 -15.05
C ASN A 100 14.80 -20.05 -15.25
N GLY A 101 14.35 -19.36 -16.30
CA GLY A 101 12.91 -19.20 -16.57
C GLY A 101 12.25 -18.23 -15.60
N ALA A 102 12.91 -17.10 -15.34
CA ALA A 102 12.46 -16.08 -14.42
C ALA A 102 12.86 -14.69 -14.93
N VAL A 103 11.96 -13.72 -14.79
CA VAL A 103 12.17 -12.34 -15.25
C VAL A 103 12.20 -11.41 -14.06
N ASP A 104 13.30 -10.70 -13.91
CA ASP A 104 13.55 -9.72 -12.85
C ASP A 104 13.44 -8.32 -13.45
N LEU A 105 12.41 -7.58 -13.04
CA LEU A 105 12.15 -6.21 -13.45
C LEU A 105 12.41 -5.28 -12.25
N GLN A 106 13.64 -4.80 -12.14
CA GLN A 106 14.12 -4.00 -11.01
C GLN A 106 14.63 -2.63 -11.43
N ASN A 107 14.24 -1.60 -10.67
CA ASN A 107 14.78 -0.27 -10.85
C ASN A 107 14.86 0.48 -9.52
N GLN A 108 16.07 0.66 -8.98
CA GLN A 108 16.28 1.29 -7.68
C GLN A 108 15.90 2.78 -7.66
N THR A 109 16.00 3.52 -8.77
CA THR A 109 15.54 4.93 -8.86
C THR A 109 14.02 5.01 -8.72
N LYS A 110 13.32 4.04 -9.29
CA LYS A 110 11.87 3.84 -9.13
C LYS A 110 11.52 3.13 -7.83
N LYS A 111 12.52 2.57 -7.13
CA LYS A 111 12.42 1.86 -5.86
C LYS A 111 11.51 0.61 -5.90
N VAL A 112 11.15 0.10 -7.06
CA VAL A 112 10.29 -1.10 -7.18
C VAL A 112 11.04 -2.21 -7.90
N HIS A 113 10.78 -3.44 -7.46
CA HIS A 113 11.24 -4.67 -8.07
C HIS A 113 10.06 -5.63 -8.22
N VAL A 114 9.83 -6.12 -9.44
CA VAL A 114 8.86 -7.17 -9.77
C VAL A 114 9.62 -8.43 -10.23
N ALA A 115 9.44 -9.54 -9.52
CA ALA A 115 10.01 -10.84 -9.88
C ALA A 115 8.90 -11.75 -10.44
N LEU A 116 9.00 -12.13 -11.72
CA LEU A 116 8.00 -12.93 -12.44
C LEU A 116 8.47 -14.35 -12.72
N SER A 117 7.55 -15.31 -12.64
CA SER A 117 7.80 -16.67 -13.15
C SER A 117 7.67 -16.73 -14.67
N ASN A 118 8.61 -17.41 -15.32
CA ASN A 118 8.58 -17.75 -16.74
C ASN A 118 8.71 -19.28 -16.97
N ALA A 119 8.47 -20.11 -15.94
CA ALA A 119 8.58 -21.57 -16.02
C ALA A 119 7.24 -22.29 -15.78
N SER A 120 6.47 -21.85 -14.79
CA SER A 120 5.12 -22.35 -14.47
C SER A 120 4.37 -21.32 -13.64
N GLY A 121 3.03 -21.36 -13.65
CA GLY A 121 2.21 -20.29 -13.09
C GLY A 121 2.54 -18.96 -13.76
N LEU A 122 2.61 -18.98 -15.09
CA LEU A 122 2.99 -17.83 -15.90
C LEU A 122 2.02 -16.68 -15.61
N GLY A 123 2.54 -15.48 -15.35
CA GLY A 123 1.77 -14.30 -14.95
C GLY A 123 1.68 -14.05 -13.45
N ARG A 124 2.17 -14.99 -12.64
CA ARG A 124 2.42 -14.74 -11.22
C ARG A 124 3.68 -13.90 -11.05
N PHE A 125 3.60 -12.96 -10.12
CA PHE A 125 4.72 -12.12 -9.74
C PHE A 125 4.74 -11.87 -8.24
N THR A 126 5.92 -11.54 -7.73
CA THR A 126 6.10 -10.91 -6.41
C THR A 126 6.60 -9.50 -6.59
N ILE A 127 6.34 -8.65 -5.59
CA ILE A 127 6.77 -7.24 -5.61
C ILE A 127 7.52 -6.95 -4.32
N GLY A 128 8.65 -6.24 -4.46
CA GLY A 128 9.39 -5.64 -3.37
C GLY A 128 9.62 -4.16 -3.61
N GLY A 129 9.90 -3.46 -2.51
CA GLY A 129 10.15 -2.02 -2.48
C GLY A 129 11.50 -1.70 -1.84
N TYR A 130 12.19 -0.68 -2.33
CA TYR A 130 13.44 -0.19 -1.77
C TYR A 130 13.18 0.80 -0.63
N TYR A 131 13.39 0.34 0.61
CA TYR A 131 13.21 1.08 1.86
C TYR A 131 14.50 1.07 2.69
N ASN A 132 14.89 2.22 3.23
CA ASN A 132 16.04 2.34 4.15
C ASN A 132 17.29 1.63 3.61
N ASP A 133 17.63 1.91 2.35
CA ASP A 133 18.75 1.34 1.61
C ASP A 133 18.72 -0.20 1.43
N ALA A 134 17.55 -0.84 1.59
CA ALA A 134 17.37 -2.27 1.42
C ALA A 134 16.05 -2.62 0.69
N TRP A 135 16.05 -3.74 -0.04
CA TRP A 135 14.83 -4.29 -0.61
C TRP A 135 13.98 -4.99 0.46
N GLN A 136 12.70 -4.63 0.53
CA GLN A 136 11.72 -5.18 1.46
C GLN A 136 10.59 -5.85 0.69
N LYS A 137 10.02 -6.90 1.29
CA LYS A 137 8.85 -7.58 0.73
C LYS A 137 7.62 -6.69 0.81
N LEU A 138 6.84 -6.69 -0.26
CA LEU A 138 5.51 -6.08 -0.31
C LEU A 138 4.42 -7.13 -0.60
N LEU A 139 4.76 -8.19 -1.33
CA LEU A 139 3.93 -9.39 -1.50
C LEU A 139 4.66 -10.63 -0.97
N TYR A 140 3.88 -11.64 -0.59
CA TYR A 140 4.41 -12.93 -0.14
C TYR A 140 5.32 -13.57 -1.19
N GLY A 141 6.42 -14.15 -0.73
CA GLY A 141 7.38 -14.88 -1.56
C GLY A 141 8.45 -14.01 -2.22
N TYR A 142 8.40 -12.67 -2.14
CA TYR A 142 9.50 -11.83 -2.63
C TYR A 142 10.84 -12.17 -1.93
N PRO A 143 11.99 -12.21 -2.65
CA PRO A 143 12.19 -11.90 -4.07
C PRO A 143 12.07 -13.11 -5.02
N TYR A 144 11.52 -14.23 -4.56
CA TYR A 144 11.38 -15.41 -5.41
C TYR A 144 10.31 -15.21 -6.49
N TYR A 145 10.57 -15.82 -7.64
CA TYR A 145 9.69 -15.80 -8.80
C TYR A 145 8.47 -16.70 -8.58
N GLY A 146 7.28 -16.26 -9.02
CA GLY A 146 6.12 -17.15 -9.15
C GLY A 146 5.39 -17.53 -7.87
N SER A 147 5.10 -16.56 -7.00
CA SER A 147 4.43 -16.79 -5.72
C SER A 147 2.90 -16.94 -5.83
N THR A 148 2.21 -16.59 -4.75
CA THR A 148 0.81 -16.86 -4.41
C THR A 148 -0.14 -15.73 -4.74
N SER A 149 0.34 -14.58 -5.21
CA SER A 149 -0.51 -13.53 -5.83
C SER A 149 -0.82 -13.90 -7.28
N TYR A 150 -2.07 -13.69 -7.72
CA TYR A 150 -2.49 -14.18 -9.03
C TYR A 150 -3.67 -13.44 -9.67
N LEU A 151 -3.69 -13.52 -11.01
CA LEU A 151 -4.77 -13.08 -11.89
C LEU A 151 -5.82 -14.19 -12.07
N THR A 152 -7.09 -13.79 -12.11
CA THR A 152 -8.21 -14.63 -12.52
C THR A 152 -9.07 -13.90 -13.55
N ILE A 153 -9.45 -14.61 -14.61
CA ILE A 153 -10.34 -14.13 -15.66
C ILE A 153 -11.61 -14.98 -15.64
N ARG A 154 -12.77 -14.32 -15.65
CA ARG A 154 -14.07 -14.97 -15.79
C ARG A 154 -14.68 -14.62 -17.14
N VAL A 155 -15.09 -15.63 -17.89
CA VAL A 155 -15.78 -15.51 -19.18
C VAL A 155 -17.10 -16.25 -19.05
N ASP A 156 -18.21 -15.52 -19.09
CA ASP A 156 -19.55 -16.00 -18.79
C ASP A 156 -19.58 -16.73 -17.42
N THR A 157 -19.71 -18.05 -17.44
CA THR A 157 -19.71 -18.92 -16.25
C THR A 157 -18.38 -19.62 -15.99
N THR A 158 -17.44 -19.57 -16.95
CA THR A 158 -16.14 -20.24 -16.86
C THR A 158 -15.12 -19.34 -16.19
N THR A 159 -14.28 -19.92 -15.35
CA THR A 159 -13.20 -19.20 -14.65
C THR A 159 -11.84 -19.83 -14.93
N THR A 160 -10.92 -19.01 -15.44
CA THR A 160 -9.53 -19.38 -15.69
C THR A 160 -8.61 -18.56 -14.79
N SER A 161 -7.57 -19.18 -14.24
CA SER A 161 -6.65 -18.53 -13.29
C SER A 161 -5.21 -18.94 -13.55
N VAL A 162 -4.26 -18.03 -13.30
CA VAL A 162 -2.82 -18.40 -13.26
C VAL A 162 -2.47 -19.17 -11.99
N ASN A 163 -3.38 -19.22 -11.01
CA ASN A 163 -3.28 -20.08 -9.83
C ASN A 163 -4.16 -21.33 -9.90
N TYR A 164 -3.65 -22.42 -9.32
CA TYR A 164 -4.39 -23.67 -9.16
C TYR A 164 -5.30 -23.55 -7.95
N THR A 165 -6.47 -22.93 -8.14
CA THR A 165 -7.53 -22.98 -7.12
C THR A 165 -8.43 -24.18 -7.37
N THR A 166 -9.14 -24.64 -6.35
CA THR A 166 -10.24 -25.58 -6.59
C THR A 166 -11.25 -24.92 -7.56
N LYS A 167 -11.70 -25.69 -8.56
CA LYS A 167 -12.73 -25.29 -9.54
C LYS A 167 -12.33 -24.20 -10.57
N SER A 168 -11.05 -23.89 -10.77
CA SER A 168 -10.61 -23.08 -11.92
C SER A 168 -9.82 -23.89 -12.94
N THR A 169 -9.81 -23.44 -14.19
CA THR A 169 -8.91 -23.96 -15.23
C THR A 169 -7.61 -23.15 -15.22
N ALA A 170 -6.45 -23.83 -15.24
CA ALA A 170 -5.17 -23.15 -15.30
C ALA A 170 -5.00 -22.37 -16.61
N MET A 171 -4.40 -21.18 -16.55
CA MET A 171 -4.11 -20.36 -17.74
C MET A 171 -2.85 -20.83 -18.48
N ASP A 172 -1.89 -21.47 -17.83
CA ASP A 172 -0.62 -21.92 -18.43
C ASP A 172 -0.77 -22.68 -19.77
N PRO A 173 -1.71 -23.63 -19.94
CA PRO A 173 -1.88 -24.33 -21.22
C PRO A 173 -2.31 -23.43 -22.40
N TYR A 174 -2.75 -22.20 -22.12
CA TYR A 174 -3.24 -21.25 -23.10
C TYR A 174 -2.24 -20.14 -23.44
N VAL A 175 -1.01 -20.22 -22.94
CA VAL A 175 0.03 -19.22 -23.24
C VAL A 175 0.33 -19.22 -24.74
N VAL A 176 0.23 -18.05 -25.37
CA VAL A 176 0.64 -17.82 -26.76
C VAL A 176 1.93 -17.04 -26.85
N GLU A 177 2.19 -16.17 -25.86
CA GLU A 177 3.42 -15.41 -25.75
C GLU A 177 3.87 -15.40 -24.28
N PRO A 178 5.00 -16.04 -23.94
CA PRO A 178 5.51 -16.07 -22.57
C PRO A 178 5.98 -14.67 -22.13
N VAL A 179 6.43 -14.55 -20.88
CA VAL A 179 6.94 -13.28 -20.36
C VAL A 179 8.10 -12.82 -21.23
N HIS A 180 7.98 -11.63 -21.78
CA HIS A 180 9.00 -10.97 -22.59
C HIS A 180 9.02 -9.47 -22.28
N THR A 181 10.10 -8.81 -22.68
CA THR A 181 10.32 -7.40 -22.41
C THR A 181 9.64 -6.52 -23.45
N ILE A 182 9.07 -5.39 -23.02
CA ILE A 182 8.50 -4.36 -23.88
C ILE A 182 9.03 -2.98 -23.48
N GLY A 183 10.34 -2.81 -23.69
CA GLY A 183 11.13 -1.66 -23.25
C GLY A 183 11.98 -1.95 -22.02
N GLU A 184 12.57 -0.92 -21.43
CA GLU A 184 13.53 -1.06 -20.32
C GLU A 184 12.88 -1.39 -18.98
N ASP A 185 11.67 -0.86 -18.74
CA ASP A 185 10.97 -0.94 -17.46
C ASP A 185 9.62 -1.68 -17.56
N ALA A 186 9.45 -2.55 -18.56
CA ALA A 186 8.18 -3.24 -18.73
C ALA A 186 8.31 -4.63 -19.34
N VAL A 187 7.37 -5.48 -18.95
CA VAL A 187 7.18 -6.84 -19.44
C VAL A 187 5.74 -7.05 -19.88
N SER A 188 5.54 -7.97 -20.81
CA SER A 188 4.24 -8.38 -21.31
C SER A 188 4.17 -9.89 -21.45
N MET A 189 2.95 -10.41 -21.43
CA MET A 189 2.64 -11.80 -21.75
C MET A 189 1.19 -11.95 -22.17
N THR A 190 0.93 -13.01 -22.95
CA THR A 190 -0.35 -13.19 -23.61
C THR A 190 -0.83 -14.63 -23.53
N TRP A 191 -2.10 -14.82 -23.19
CA TRP A 191 -2.84 -16.09 -23.26
C TRP A 191 -3.97 -15.98 -24.28
N ARG A 192 -4.30 -17.11 -24.92
CA ARG A 192 -5.51 -17.28 -25.71
C ARG A 192 -6.39 -18.35 -25.08
N LEU A 193 -7.31 -17.90 -24.24
CA LEU A 193 -8.29 -18.73 -23.55
C LEU A 193 -9.33 -19.32 -24.54
N PRO A 194 -10.14 -20.29 -24.10
CA PRO A 194 -11.26 -20.78 -24.89
C PRO A 194 -12.19 -19.67 -25.41
N GLU A 195 -12.98 -20.00 -26.43
CA GLU A 195 -13.94 -19.08 -27.05
C GLU A 195 -13.31 -17.83 -27.70
N ASN A 196 -12.02 -17.92 -28.05
CA ASN A 196 -11.23 -16.84 -28.67
C ASN A 196 -11.15 -15.59 -27.78
N ILE A 197 -10.87 -15.79 -26.49
CA ILE A 197 -10.58 -14.69 -25.58
C ILE A 197 -9.07 -14.54 -25.43
N THR A 198 -8.53 -13.40 -25.88
CA THR A 198 -7.12 -13.05 -25.71
C THR A 198 -6.96 -12.24 -24.44
N VAL A 199 -6.08 -12.68 -23.54
CA VAL A 199 -5.71 -11.96 -22.32
C VAL A 199 -4.26 -11.52 -22.45
N GLN A 200 -4.00 -10.22 -22.30
CA GLN A 200 -2.65 -9.68 -22.23
C GLN A 200 -2.44 -9.03 -20.87
N GLN A 201 -1.37 -9.40 -20.18
CA GLN A 201 -0.93 -8.75 -18.95
C GLN A 201 0.37 -8.00 -19.22
N THR A 202 0.38 -6.70 -18.93
CA THR A 202 1.54 -5.83 -19.00
C THR A 202 1.88 -5.32 -17.61
N ILE A 203 3.15 -5.41 -17.21
CA ILE A 203 3.64 -4.83 -15.97
C ILE A 203 4.73 -3.82 -16.32
N ARG A 204 4.58 -2.58 -15.84
CA ARG A 204 5.54 -1.49 -16.05
C ARG A 204 5.93 -0.84 -14.74
N LEU A 205 7.22 -0.60 -14.52
CA LEU A 205 7.68 0.19 -13.38
C LEU A 205 7.42 1.68 -13.64
N VAL A 206 6.66 2.31 -12.76
CA VAL A 206 6.31 3.73 -12.81
C VAL A 206 6.52 4.33 -11.42
N GLN A 207 7.66 4.99 -11.24
CA GLN A 207 8.10 5.50 -9.93
C GLN A 207 7.94 4.39 -8.87
N ASP A 208 7.42 4.75 -7.70
CA ASP A 208 7.24 3.91 -6.52
C ASP A 208 6.25 2.73 -6.72
N PHE A 209 5.77 2.47 -7.94
CA PHE A 209 4.76 1.46 -8.25
C PHE A 209 5.12 0.57 -9.46
N ALA A 210 4.59 -0.65 -9.44
CA ALA A 210 4.33 -1.43 -10.64
C ALA A 210 2.91 -1.12 -11.13
N ARG A 211 2.78 -0.62 -12.36
CA ARG A 211 1.52 -0.49 -13.08
C ARG A 211 1.20 -1.81 -13.76
N ILE A 212 0.12 -2.45 -13.37
CA ILE A 212 -0.35 -3.74 -13.87
C ILE A 212 -1.59 -3.48 -14.74
N GLU A 213 -1.45 -3.72 -16.04
CA GLU A 213 -2.52 -3.59 -17.02
C GLU A 213 -2.93 -4.97 -17.54
N ILE A 214 -4.24 -5.22 -17.57
CA ILE A 214 -4.84 -6.45 -18.05
C ILE A 214 -5.83 -6.06 -19.14
N ASN A 215 -5.54 -6.46 -20.37
CA ASN A 215 -6.42 -6.30 -21.52
C ASN A 215 -7.04 -7.66 -21.85
N VAL A 216 -8.37 -7.75 -21.81
CA VAL A 216 -9.10 -8.95 -22.20
C VAL A 216 -9.94 -8.65 -23.44
N THR A 217 -9.52 -9.19 -24.58
CA THR A 217 -10.10 -8.95 -25.90
C THR A 217 -10.96 -10.13 -26.33
N ASN A 218 -12.18 -9.86 -26.76
CA ASN A 218 -13.06 -10.86 -27.36
C ASN A 218 -12.79 -10.95 -28.87
N GLU A 219 -11.99 -11.92 -29.31
CA GLU A 219 -11.74 -12.21 -30.73
C GLU A 219 -12.76 -13.22 -31.30
N GLY A 220 -13.80 -13.56 -30.53
CA GLY A 220 -14.89 -14.41 -30.94
C GLY A 220 -15.89 -13.70 -31.86
N ASN A 221 -17.03 -14.37 -32.09
CA ASN A 221 -18.11 -13.89 -32.96
C ASN A 221 -19.41 -13.59 -32.21
N SER A 222 -19.41 -13.70 -30.88
CA SER A 222 -20.55 -13.39 -30.00
C SER A 222 -20.09 -12.56 -28.81
N THR A 223 -20.98 -11.76 -28.24
CA THR A 223 -20.73 -11.00 -27.01
C THR A 223 -20.49 -11.95 -25.84
N LYS A 224 -19.56 -11.57 -24.95
CA LYS A 224 -19.17 -12.32 -23.75
C LYS A 224 -19.21 -11.46 -22.51
N GLU A 225 -19.64 -12.03 -21.38
CA GLU A 225 -19.51 -11.37 -20.08
C GLU A 225 -18.11 -11.62 -19.52
N ILE A 226 -17.27 -10.58 -19.43
CA ILE A 226 -15.86 -10.72 -19.04
C ILE A 226 -15.59 -9.98 -17.74
N GLY A 227 -15.10 -10.71 -16.74
CA GLY A 227 -14.66 -10.20 -15.44
C GLY A 227 -13.16 -10.42 -15.21
N VAL A 228 -12.55 -9.51 -14.44
CA VAL A 228 -11.15 -9.62 -13.98
C VAL A 228 -11.10 -9.57 -12.46
N ARG A 229 -10.27 -10.41 -11.85
CA ARG A 229 -9.97 -10.37 -10.42
C ARG A 229 -8.46 -10.46 -10.20
N TYR A 230 -7.94 -9.61 -9.33
CA TYR A 230 -6.56 -9.71 -8.86
C TYR A 230 -6.53 -10.07 -7.37
N TYR A 231 -5.74 -11.08 -7.02
CA TYR A 231 -5.55 -11.58 -5.68
C TYR A 231 -4.14 -11.23 -5.20
N TYR A 232 -4.04 -10.36 -4.19
CA TYR A 232 -2.79 -9.95 -3.56
C TYR A 232 -2.61 -10.75 -2.27
N ASP A 233 -1.66 -11.68 -2.27
CA ASP A 233 -1.16 -12.32 -1.05
C ASP A 233 -0.13 -11.38 -0.40
N THR A 234 -0.55 -10.72 0.67
CA THR A 234 0.19 -9.59 1.24
C THR A 234 1.14 -10.05 2.33
N GLN A 235 2.44 -9.81 2.10
CA GLN A 235 3.49 -9.93 3.12
C GLN A 235 4.33 -8.66 3.10
N VAL A 236 4.21 -7.85 4.14
CA VAL A 236 4.92 -6.56 4.23
C VAL A 236 6.08 -6.71 5.20
N ALA A 237 7.30 -6.56 4.69
CA ALA A 237 8.53 -6.94 5.38
C ALA A 237 8.49 -8.39 5.90
N ALA A 238 8.49 -8.60 7.22
CA ALA A 238 8.44 -9.93 7.83
C ALA A 238 7.01 -10.38 8.18
N ARG A 239 5.98 -9.60 7.84
CA ARG A 239 4.63 -9.79 8.36
C ARG A 239 3.65 -10.31 7.30
N ASP A 240 3.22 -11.56 7.48
CA ASP A 240 2.20 -12.25 6.65
C ASP A 240 0.77 -11.84 6.98
N ASP A 241 0.49 -11.51 8.24
CA ASP A 241 -0.79 -10.96 8.69
C ASP A 241 -0.79 -9.43 8.56
N ALA A 242 -0.27 -8.91 7.44
CA ALA A 242 -0.11 -7.47 7.22
C ALA A 242 -1.44 -6.74 7.47
N PRO A 243 -1.51 -5.82 8.45
CA PRO A 243 -2.71 -5.03 8.68
C PRO A 243 -3.01 -4.16 7.46
N ILE A 244 -4.29 -4.08 7.10
CA ILE A 244 -4.73 -3.37 5.89
C ILE A 244 -5.39 -2.06 6.28
N TYR A 245 -4.81 -0.94 5.89
CA TYR A 245 -5.41 0.38 6.06
C TYR A 245 -6.34 0.72 4.89
N ILE A 246 -7.57 1.11 5.21
CA ILE A 246 -8.57 1.60 4.28
C ILE A 246 -8.92 3.06 4.61
N PRO A 247 -8.79 4.01 3.66
CA PRO A 247 -9.23 5.38 3.86
C PRO A 247 -10.70 5.45 4.26
N GLY A 248 -11.02 6.28 5.24
CA GLY A 248 -12.36 6.43 5.83
C GLY A 248 -12.75 5.34 6.83
N VAL A 249 -11.91 4.32 7.04
CA VAL A 249 -12.26 3.17 7.89
C VAL A 249 -11.17 2.84 8.93
N GLY A 250 -9.89 2.99 8.56
CA GLY A 250 -8.74 2.74 9.43
C GLY A 250 -8.05 1.41 9.17
N VAL A 251 -7.24 0.97 10.13
CA VAL A 251 -6.44 -0.26 10.05
C VAL A 251 -7.31 -1.48 10.36
N LYS A 252 -7.25 -2.49 9.51
CA LYS A 252 -7.99 -3.74 9.60
C LYS A 252 -7.05 -4.91 9.84
N THR A 253 -7.40 -5.72 10.82
CA THR A 253 -6.79 -7.03 11.11
C THR A 253 -7.82 -8.15 11.01
N THR A 254 -8.95 -7.86 10.38
CA THR A 254 -10.09 -8.75 10.21
C THR A 254 -10.56 -8.69 8.76
N GLN A 255 -11.19 -9.76 8.31
CA GLN A 255 -11.79 -9.83 6.98
C GLN A 255 -12.91 -8.79 6.85
N GLU A 256 -13.03 -8.20 5.67
CA GLU A 256 -14.03 -7.18 5.34
C GLU A 256 -14.37 -7.20 3.85
N GLU A 257 -15.58 -6.79 3.50
CA GLU A 257 -16.00 -6.63 2.11
C GLU A 257 -16.50 -5.21 1.85
N TYR A 258 -16.06 -4.65 0.73
CA TYR A 258 -16.46 -3.33 0.25
C TYR A 258 -17.01 -3.45 -1.16
N LEU A 259 -18.29 -3.13 -1.34
CA LEU A 259 -18.94 -3.02 -2.65
C LEU A 259 -18.81 -1.59 -3.16
N ASN A 260 -18.44 -1.45 -4.44
CA ASN A 260 -18.20 -0.16 -5.11
C ASN A 260 -17.38 0.80 -4.22
N PRO A 261 -16.15 0.41 -3.83
CA PRO A 261 -15.32 1.19 -2.91
C PRO A 261 -15.15 2.63 -3.42
N THR A 262 -15.33 3.59 -2.51
CA THR A 262 -15.21 5.03 -2.81
C THR A 262 -13.83 5.60 -2.48
N PHE A 263 -12.98 4.80 -1.83
CA PHE A 263 -11.58 5.12 -1.58
C PHE A 263 -10.72 4.79 -2.80
N THR A 264 -9.60 5.51 -2.95
CA THR A 264 -8.76 5.44 -4.15
C THR A 264 -7.56 4.50 -4.03
N TYR A 265 -7.23 4.09 -2.82
CA TYR A 265 -6.11 3.21 -2.54
C TYR A 265 -6.36 2.41 -1.25
N TRP A 266 -5.58 1.36 -1.04
CA TRP A 266 -5.43 0.69 0.25
C TRP A 266 -3.95 0.43 0.54
N LYS A 267 -3.60 0.22 1.81
CA LYS A 267 -2.21 0.00 2.23
C LYS A 267 -2.06 -1.24 3.08
N GLY A 268 -0.97 -1.98 2.90
CA GLY A 268 -0.53 -3.05 3.80
C GLY A 268 0.61 -2.57 4.69
N TYR A 269 0.58 -2.91 5.97
CA TYR A 269 1.56 -2.47 6.96
C TYR A 269 2.40 -3.62 7.52
N ASP A 270 3.67 -3.37 7.84
CA ASP A 270 4.50 -4.29 8.64
C ASP A 270 4.17 -4.23 10.13
N HIS A 271 3.59 -3.13 10.62
CA HIS A 271 3.16 -2.97 12.01
C HIS A 271 1.79 -2.27 12.06
N PRO A 272 0.85 -2.65 12.95
CA PRO A 272 -0.48 -2.04 12.96
C PRO A 272 -0.44 -0.58 13.41
N THR A 273 0.65 -0.19 14.10
CA THR A 273 0.70 1.06 14.87
C THR A 273 1.65 2.11 14.34
N VAL A 274 2.86 1.69 13.99
CA VAL A 274 3.94 2.55 13.51
C VAL A 274 4.63 1.77 12.41
N PRO A 275 4.03 1.73 11.21
CA PRO A 275 4.61 0.98 10.12
C PRO A 275 5.92 1.60 9.65
N SER A 276 6.92 0.76 9.42
CA SER A 276 8.23 1.15 8.87
C SER A 276 8.35 0.82 7.38
N VAL A 277 7.60 -0.21 6.94
CA VAL A 277 7.45 -0.63 5.54
C VAL A 277 5.96 -0.66 5.21
N VAL A 278 5.60 -0.07 4.08
CA VAL A 278 4.21 0.04 3.64
C VAL A 278 4.08 -0.42 2.20
N SER A 279 3.16 -1.34 1.93
CA SER A 279 2.70 -1.54 0.57
C SER A 279 1.49 -0.66 0.29
N GLU A 280 1.32 -0.23 -0.95
CA GLU A 280 0.17 0.53 -1.39
C GLU A 280 -0.32 0.00 -2.73
N ALA A 281 -1.65 -0.14 -2.83
CA ALA A 281 -2.30 -0.37 -4.11
C ALA A 281 -3.21 0.81 -4.45
N LYS A 282 -3.03 1.41 -5.62
CA LYS A 282 -3.98 2.39 -6.16
C LYS A 282 -5.03 1.67 -6.98
N ILE A 283 -6.28 1.87 -6.58
CA ILE A 283 -7.45 1.24 -7.19
C ILE A 283 -8.37 2.26 -7.88
N SER A 284 -8.07 3.57 -7.84
CA SER A 284 -8.68 4.58 -8.70
C SER A 284 -7.80 5.84 -8.77
N GLY A 285 -8.19 6.81 -9.60
CA GLY A 285 -7.35 7.97 -9.93
C GLY A 285 -6.28 7.62 -10.99
N GLU A 286 -5.56 8.63 -11.48
CA GLU A 286 -4.67 8.49 -12.65
C GLU A 286 -5.42 7.78 -13.81
N ASP A 287 -4.93 6.63 -14.27
CA ASP A 287 -5.61 5.71 -15.19
C ASP A 287 -6.00 4.37 -14.53
N ALA A 288 -5.92 4.26 -13.20
CA ALA A 288 -6.33 3.07 -12.47
C ALA A 288 -7.85 2.84 -12.59
N THR A 289 -8.24 1.59 -12.79
CA THR A 289 -9.64 1.20 -12.98
C THR A 289 -10.27 0.90 -11.63
N THR A 290 -11.37 1.60 -11.29
CA THR A 290 -12.10 1.37 -10.04
C THR A 290 -12.72 -0.03 -9.98
N PRO A 291 -12.41 -0.85 -8.97
CA PRO A 291 -13.03 -2.16 -8.81
C PRO A 291 -14.49 -1.99 -8.35
N THR A 292 -15.33 -2.94 -8.71
CA THR A 292 -16.72 -3.03 -8.25
C THR A 292 -16.83 -3.69 -6.88
N LYS A 293 -15.79 -4.42 -6.46
CA LYS A 293 -15.70 -5.05 -5.14
C LYS A 293 -14.24 -5.17 -4.70
N LEU A 294 -14.00 -4.94 -3.41
CA LEU A 294 -12.73 -5.23 -2.73
C LEU A 294 -13.02 -6.08 -1.50
N GLN A 295 -12.17 -7.08 -1.24
CA GLN A 295 -12.24 -7.91 -0.04
C GLN A 295 -10.89 -7.90 0.66
N ILE A 296 -10.90 -7.79 1.99
CA ILE A 296 -9.78 -8.16 2.85
C ILE A 296 -10.09 -9.55 3.39
N ASP A 297 -9.15 -10.47 3.26
CA ASP A 297 -9.41 -11.89 3.48
C ASP A 297 -8.27 -12.63 4.17
N GLN A 298 -8.55 -13.86 4.59
CA GLN A 298 -7.58 -14.86 4.99
C GLN A 298 -7.12 -15.66 3.77
N TYR A 299 -5.81 -15.63 3.49
CA TYR A 299 -5.20 -16.47 2.47
C TYR A 299 -5.43 -17.97 2.76
N GLY A 300 -5.61 -18.76 1.71
CA GLY A 300 -5.88 -20.20 1.73
C GLY A 300 -7.35 -20.60 1.73
N SER A 301 -8.28 -19.63 1.75
CA SER A 301 -9.74 -19.88 1.76
C SER A 301 -10.39 -19.80 0.37
N GLU A 302 -9.60 -19.64 -0.68
CA GLU A 302 -10.06 -19.07 -1.95
C GLU A 302 -10.94 -20.01 -2.79
N GLN A 303 -11.98 -19.42 -3.39
CA GLN A 303 -12.72 -20.03 -4.48
C GLN A 303 -12.24 -19.52 -5.85
N ALA A 304 -12.65 -20.24 -6.91
CA ALA A 304 -12.32 -19.90 -8.29
C ALA A 304 -12.64 -18.43 -8.65
N TRP A 305 -13.77 -17.89 -8.20
CA TRP A 305 -14.16 -16.50 -8.46
C TRP A 305 -14.71 -15.78 -7.23
N GLU A 306 -15.90 -16.17 -6.74
CA GLU A 306 -16.50 -15.52 -5.56
C GLU A 306 -15.91 -16.04 -4.26
N ASN A 307 -15.26 -15.18 -3.48
CA ASN A 307 -14.84 -15.54 -2.12
C ASN A 307 -15.88 -15.14 -1.07
N THR A 308 -16.06 -16.01 -0.07
CA THR A 308 -16.92 -15.75 1.09
C THR A 308 -16.10 -15.05 2.17
N VAL A 309 -16.46 -13.81 2.47
CA VAL A 309 -15.83 -13.04 3.56
C VAL A 309 -16.64 -13.18 4.84
N TYR A 310 -15.98 -13.56 5.93
CA TYR A 310 -16.57 -13.60 7.26
C TYR A 310 -16.23 -12.30 8.00
N SER A 311 -16.96 -11.22 7.68
CA SER A 311 -16.69 -9.87 8.21
C SER A 311 -16.48 -9.88 9.73
N GLY A 312 -15.40 -9.23 10.18
CA GLY A 312 -14.98 -9.18 11.58
C GLY A 312 -14.18 -10.39 12.07
N SER A 313 -14.04 -11.46 11.27
CA SER A 313 -13.16 -12.59 11.61
C SER A 313 -11.69 -12.18 11.45
N PRO A 314 -10.79 -12.50 12.39
CA PRO A 314 -9.38 -12.21 12.24
C PRO A 314 -8.75 -13.04 11.13
N PHE A 315 -7.70 -12.51 10.49
CA PHE A 315 -6.81 -13.25 9.61
C PHE A 315 -5.41 -13.39 10.25
N SER A 316 -4.71 -14.48 9.95
CA SER A 316 -3.31 -14.72 10.30
C SER A 316 -2.41 -14.80 9.06
N ASP A 317 -3.00 -14.78 7.88
CA ASP A 317 -2.33 -14.72 6.59
C ASP A 317 -3.20 -13.82 5.69
N SER A 318 -2.71 -12.62 5.42
CA SER A 318 -3.52 -11.53 4.89
C SER A 318 -3.58 -11.55 3.37
N ALA A 319 -4.77 -11.32 2.84
CA ALA A 319 -4.96 -11.14 1.41
C ALA A 319 -5.89 -9.97 1.10
N VAL A 320 -5.68 -9.35 -0.06
CA VAL A 320 -6.63 -8.39 -0.62
C VAL A 320 -7.05 -8.83 -2.01
N LEU A 321 -8.34 -8.86 -2.26
CA LEU A 321 -8.91 -9.21 -3.56
C LEU A 321 -9.56 -7.97 -4.17
N THR A 322 -9.29 -7.72 -5.44
CA THR A 322 -9.93 -6.66 -6.22
C THR A 322 -10.68 -7.27 -7.40
N TYR A 323 -11.93 -6.86 -7.58
CA TYR A 323 -12.82 -7.40 -8.58
C TYR A 323 -13.30 -6.29 -9.51
N TRP A 324 -13.17 -6.53 -10.81
CA TRP A 324 -13.84 -5.78 -11.86
C TRP A 324 -14.88 -6.70 -12.48
N ALA A 325 -16.15 -6.48 -12.09
CA ALA A 325 -17.27 -7.37 -12.40
C ALA A 325 -17.37 -7.72 -13.90
N PRO A 326 -17.95 -8.89 -14.21
CA PRO A 326 -18.33 -9.23 -15.58
C PRO A 326 -19.17 -8.13 -16.22
N THR A 327 -18.81 -7.77 -17.45
CA THR A 327 -19.53 -6.83 -18.29
C THR A 327 -19.55 -7.36 -19.72
N ASP A 328 -20.57 -7.02 -20.49
CA ASP A 328 -20.64 -7.36 -21.92
C ASP A 328 -19.46 -6.78 -22.70
N VAL A 329 -18.75 -7.66 -23.40
CA VAL A 329 -17.67 -7.34 -24.34
C VAL A 329 -18.05 -7.90 -25.71
N ALA A 330 -18.39 -7.02 -26.63
CA ALA A 330 -18.75 -7.40 -28.01
C ALA A 330 -17.53 -7.95 -28.79
N PRO A 331 -17.75 -8.63 -29.93
CA PRO A 331 -16.66 -9.04 -30.82
C PRO A 331 -15.72 -7.88 -31.17
N ALA A 332 -14.41 -8.17 -31.17
CA ALA A 332 -13.31 -7.24 -31.38
C ALA A 332 -13.22 -6.08 -30.37
N GLN A 333 -13.93 -6.15 -29.23
CA GLN A 333 -13.80 -5.19 -28.13
C GLN A 333 -12.92 -5.74 -27.01
N THR A 334 -12.40 -4.82 -26.19
CA THR A 334 -11.48 -5.11 -25.09
C THR A 334 -12.02 -4.55 -23.78
N LYS A 335 -12.01 -5.36 -22.72
CA LYS A 335 -12.10 -4.89 -21.35
C LYS A 335 -10.69 -4.64 -20.83
N GLN A 336 -10.39 -3.39 -20.52
CA GLN A 336 -9.12 -2.99 -19.90
C GLN A 336 -9.30 -2.81 -18.40
N VAL A 337 -8.33 -3.29 -17.63
CA VAL A 337 -8.19 -3.07 -16.20
C VAL A 337 -6.76 -2.63 -15.89
N VAL A 338 -6.63 -1.57 -15.12
CA VAL A 338 -5.34 -1.06 -14.62
C VAL A 338 -5.37 -0.98 -13.10
N THR A 339 -4.32 -1.47 -12.45
CA THR A 339 -4.11 -1.33 -11.00
C THR A 339 -2.64 -1.07 -10.74
N TYR A 340 -2.33 -0.34 -9.66
CA TYR A 340 -0.95 -0.09 -9.25
C TYR A 340 -0.67 -0.81 -7.95
N TYR A 341 0.53 -1.33 -7.80
CA TYR A 341 0.99 -1.89 -6.53
C TYR A 341 2.47 -1.59 -6.29
N GLY A 342 2.83 -1.14 -5.10
CA GLY A 342 4.21 -0.82 -4.78
C GLY A 342 4.39 -0.18 -3.41
N ILE A 343 5.33 0.75 -3.34
CA ILE A 343 5.74 1.47 -2.14
C ILE A 343 4.65 2.47 -1.75
N GLY A 344 4.22 2.37 -0.49
CA GLY A 344 3.43 3.41 0.16
C GLY A 344 4.25 4.22 1.15
N ALA A 345 3.59 5.21 1.75
CA ALA A 345 4.08 5.87 2.95
C ALA A 345 3.16 5.57 4.13
N PRO A 346 3.71 5.44 5.36
CA PRO A 346 2.89 5.31 6.55
C PRO A 346 1.97 6.52 6.66
N VAL A 347 0.68 6.23 6.78
CA VAL A 347 -0.35 7.26 6.88
C VAL A 347 -0.29 7.93 8.27
N VAL A 348 0.30 7.26 9.26
CA VAL A 348 0.30 7.69 10.66
C VAL A 348 1.72 7.73 11.23
N LYS A 349 2.05 8.79 11.98
CA LYS A 349 3.23 8.85 12.86
C LYS A 349 2.78 8.99 14.32
N GLY A 350 2.50 7.88 15.00
CA GLY A 350 2.11 7.85 16.43
C GLY A 350 0.69 7.37 16.71
N PRO A 351 0.32 7.11 17.97
CA PRO A 351 -0.87 6.33 18.34
C PRO A 351 -2.23 7.03 18.12
N PHE A 352 -2.23 8.35 17.96
CA PHE A 352 -3.41 9.15 17.60
C PHE A 352 -3.00 10.25 16.64
N ASN A 353 -3.43 10.16 15.39
CA ASN A 353 -2.96 11.07 14.35
C ASN A 353 -4.00 11.26 13.25
N ILE A 354 -3.88 12.38 12.55
CA ILE A 354 -4.52 12.52 11.24
C ILE A 354 -3.79 11.56 10.31
N SER A 355 -4.59 10.75 9.65
CA SER A 355 -4.15 9.77 8.71
C SER A 355 -4.26 10.33 7.28
N GLU A 356 -5.45 10.77 6.88
CA GLU A 356 -5.70 11.18 5.50
C GLU A 356 -6.54 12.45 5.44
N ILE A 357 -6.35 13.21 4.35
CA ILE A 357 -7.22 14.32 3.97
C ILE A 357 -7.74 14.03 2.57
N LEU A 358 -9.04 13.83 2.45
CA LEU A 358 -9.72 13.53 1.19
C LEU A 358 -10.57 14.72 0.77
N VAL A 359 -10.80 14.84 -0.54
CA VAL A 359 -11.78 15.76 -1.12
C VAL A 359 -12.82 14.95 -1.88
N ASP A 360 -14.04 15.46 -2.02
CA ASP A 360 -15.16 14.76 -2.65
C ASP A 360 -15.08 14.61 -4.17
N ARG A 361 -14.06 15.18 -4.81
CA ARG A 361 -13.78 14.99 -6.22
C ARG A 361 -12.40 14.40 -6.40
N ILE A 362 -12.32 13.27 -7.10
CA ILE A 362 -11.05 12.61 -7.43
C ILE A 362 -10.09 13.56 -8.16
N THR A 363 -10.62 14.47 -8.98
CA THR A 363 -9.81 15.46 -9.71
C THR A 363 -9.30 16.60 -8.83
N GLY A 364 -9.78 16.72 -7.59
CA GLY A 364 -9.54 17.86 -6.71
C GLY A 364 -9.96 19.21 -7.30
N SER A 365 -10.73 19.21 -8.40
CA SER A 365 -10.97 20.40 -9.21
C SER A 365 -12.34 21.01 -8.94
N TYR A 366 -12.36 22.32 -8.64
CA TYR A 366 -13.58 23.06 -8.30
C TYR A 366 -13.65 24.42 -9.01
N CYS A 367 -14.84 24.84 -9.41
CA CYS A 367 -15.11 26.20 -9.86
C CYS A 367 -15.39 27.13 -8.66
N PRO A 368 -15.24 28.45 -8.82
CA PRO A 368 -15.70 29.41 -7.82
C PRO A 368 -17.16 29.20 -7.43
N ASP A 369 -17.47 29.46 -6.17
CA ASP A 369 -18.77 29.33 -5.50
C ASP A 369 -19.31 27.89 -5.37
N GLU A 370 -18.57 26.88 -5.86
CA GLU A 370 -18.88 25.48 -5.57
C GLU A 370 -18.58 25.12 -4.11
N GLN A 371 -19.29 24.13 -3.60
CA GLN A 371 -18.94 23.47 -2.35
C GLN A 371 -17.91 22.38 -2.59
N ALA A 372 -16.80 22.46 -1.87
CA ALA A 372 -15.86 21.36 -1.68
C ALA A 372 -16.14 20.69 -0.34
N THR A 373 -16.30 19.36 -0.37
CA THR A 373 -16.38 18.56 0.85
C THR A 373 -15.00 17.97 1.12
N ILE A 374 -14.41 18.37 2.24
CA ILE A 374 -13.12 17.85 2.73
C ILE A 374 -13.40 16.84 3.84
N LYS A 375 -12.84 15.65 3.75
CA LYS A 375 -12.87 14.65 4.81
C LYS A 375 -11.49 14.52 5.44
N VAL A 376 -11.42 14.43 6.76
CA VAL A 376 -10.18 14.19 7.49
C VAL A 376 -10.34 12.92 8.30
N ASP A 377 -9.51 11.94 8.01
CA ASP A 377 -9.49 10.69 8.75
C ASP A 377 -8.52 10.80 9.92
N VAL A 378 -9.00 10.58 11.13
CA VAL A 378 -8.20 10.45 12.33
C VAL A 378 -8.17 8.99 12.74
N VAL A 379 -6.98 8.43 12.89
CA VAL A 379 -6.80 7.04 13.32
C VAL A 379 -6.31 7.02 14.76
N SER A 380 -6.85 6.07 15.51
CA SER A 380 -6.47 5.76 16.87
C SER A 380 -6.00 4.33 16.95
N ILE A 381 -4.91 4.11 17.67
CA ILE A 381 -4.19 2.85 17.67
C ILE A 381 -3.88 2.43 19.11
N ASP A 382 -4.04 1.13 19.39
CA ASP A 382 -3.86 0.44 20.69
C ASP A 382 -4.80 0.89 21.80
N GLN A 383 -5.21 2.16 21.80
CA GLN A 383 -6.03 2.79 22.80
C GLN A 383 -7.10 3.64 22.14
N THR A 384 -8.16 3.90 22.88
CA THR A 384 -9.20 4.83 22.49
C THR A 384 -8.74 6.27 22.74
N HIS A 385 -8.97 7.15 21.78
CA HIS A 385 -8.62 8.58 21.89
C HIS A 385 -9.81 9.48 21.57
N GLU A 386 -9.74 10.71 22.06
CA GLU A 386 -10.66 11.79 21.71
C GLU A 386 -9.84 13.03 21.37
N GLY A 387 -10.27 13.78 20.38
CA GLY A 387 -9.61 15.00 19.98
C GLY A 387 -10.51 15.96 19.23
N LEU A 388 -9.88 17.05 18.80
CA LEU A 388 -10.47 18.09 17.98
C LEU A 388 -9.63 18.27 16.72
N VAL A 389 -10.28 18.34 15.57
CA VAL A 389 -9.64 18.59 14.27
C VAL A 389 -10.15 19.89 13.68
N LYS A 390 -9.25 20.65 13.07
CA LYS A 390 -9.62 21.71 12.13
C LYS A 390 -8.85 21.55 10.83
N ILE A 391 -9.35 22.19 9.77
CA ILE A 391 -8.63 22.33 8.51
C ILE A 391 -8.31 23.79 8.22
N ASP A 392 -7.17 24.02 7.57
CA ASP A 392 -6.75 25.29 7.00
C ASP A 392 -6.52 25.07 5.49
N ILE A 393 -7.14 25.91 4.65
CA ILE A 393 -6.90 25.95 3.20
C ILE A 393 -5.87 27.03 2.93
N MET A 394 -4.77 26.66 2.27
CA MET A 394 -3.59 27.49 2.14
C MET A 394 -3.22 27.77 0.69
N ASP A 395 -2.73 28.97 0.41
CA ASP A 395 -2.12 29.39 -0.85
C ASP A 395 -0.69 29.83 -0.59
N GLY A 396 0.31 29.06 -1.04
CA GLY A 396 1.71 29.39 -0.83
C GLY A 396 2.11 29.58 0.65
N GLY A 397 1.37 28.99 1.59
CA GLY A 397 1.56 29.13 3.04
C GLY A 397 0.69 30.18 3.72
N GLU A 398 -0.03 31.01 2.98
CA GLU A 398 -1.03 31.92 3.53
C GLU A 398 -2.38 31.20 3.73
N VAL A 399 -3.00 31.38 4.89
CA VAL A 399 -4.30 30.76 5.20
C VAL A 399 -5.43 31.55 4.54
N LEU A 400 -6.09 30.97 3.54
CA LEU A 400 -7.27 31.53 2.88
C LEU A 400 -8.57 31.24 3.64
N TYR A 401 -8.63 30.10 4.30
CA TYR A 401 -9.78 29.68 5.10
C TYR A 401 -9.31 28.80 6.26
N SER A 402 -9.97 28.94 7.41
CA SER A 402 -9.76 28.09 8.58
C SER A 402 -11.13 27.65 9.10
N SER A 403 -11.33 26.34 9.25
CA SER A 403 -12.55 25.80 9.83
C SER A 403 -12.57 25.99 11.34
N PRO A 404 -13.75 26.03 11.98
CA PRO A 404 -13.83 25.74 13.41
C PRO A 404 -13.29 24.33 13.71
N TYR A 405 -12.94 24.09 14.97
CA TYR A 405 -12.63 22.75 15.45
C TYR A 405 -13.90 21.88 15.47
N SER A 406 -13.78 20.66 14.95
CA SER A 406 -14.78 19.60 15.02
C SER A 406 -14.25 18.47 15.88
N SER A 407 -15.12 17.92 16.74
CA SER A 407 -14.73 16.78 17.59
C SER A 407 -14.62 15.51 16.76
N THR A 408 -13.59 14.71 17.05
CA THR A 408 -13.46 13.35 16.51
C THR A 408 -14.49 12.40 17.09
N GLY A 409 -15.17 12.79 18.18
CA GLY A 409 -15.79 11.86 19.10
C GLY A 409 -14.76 10.87 19.66
N THR A 410 -15.27 9.79 20.24
CA THR A 410 -14.46 8.65 20.67
C THR A 410 -13.96 7.87 19.45
N VAL A 411 -12.65 7.90 19.20
CA VAL A 411 -12.00 7.07 18.19
C VAL A 411 -11.51 5.79 18.86
N PRO A 412 -12.09 4.62 18.54
CA PRO A 412 -11.75 3.38 19.23
C PRO A 412 -10.30 2.95 18.94
N ALA A 413 -9.73 2.16 19.85
CA ALA A 413 -8.46 1.48 19.61
C ALA A 413 -8.48 0.71 18.27
N ASN A 414 -7.45 0.92 17.44
CA ASN A 414 -7.32 0.34 16.10
C ASN A 414 -8.50 0.68 15.17
N GLY A 415 -9.04 1.89 15.30
CA GLY A 415 -10.12 2.38 14.46
C GLY A 415 -9.85 3.78 13.90
N ALA A 416 -10.79 4.27 13.09
CA ALA A 416 -10.75 5.62 12.56
C ALA A 416 -12.06 6.37 12.81
N ALA A 417 -11.96 7.69 12.83
CA ALA A 417 -13.08 8.61 12.71
C ALA A 417 -12.86 9.50 11.48
N THR A 418 -13.88 9.65 10.66
CA THR A 418 -13.87 10.56 9.52
C THR A 418 -14.66 11.81 9.86
N LEU A 419 -14.00 12.96 9.84
CA LEU A 419 -14.62 14.26 10.04
C LEU A 419 -14.86 14.90 8.68
N GLN A 420 -16.04 15.49 8.50
CA GLN A 420 -16.38 16.21 7.28
C GLN A 420 -16.37 17.72 7.53
N PHE A 421 -15.71 18.44 6.63
CA PHE A 421 -15.67 19.89 6.57
C PHE A 421 -16.18 20.34 5.21
N ASN A 422 -16.96 21.41 5.20
CA ASN A 422 -17.51 21.98 3.99
C ASN A 422 -16.88 23.36 3.77
N TRP A 423 -16.43 23.62 2.54
CA TRP A 423 -15.82 24.89 2.17
C TRP A 423 -16.40 25.39 0.85
N THR A 424 -16.90 26.63 0.84
CA THR A 424 -17.30 27.31 -0.40
C THR A 424 -16.07 27.91 -1.06
N VAL A 425 -15.78 27.48 -2.28
CA VAL A 425 -14.58 27.87 -3.03
C VAL A 425 -14.67 29.35 -3.40
N GLY A 426 -13.88 30.20 -2.75
CA GLY A 426 -13.88 31.63 -3.04
C GLY A 426 -13.27 31.95 -4.41
N VAL A 427 -13.70 33.05 -5.04
CA VAL A 427 -13.14 33.53 -6.31
C VAL A 427 -11.62 33.75 -6.27
N ALA A 428 -11.05 34.05 -5.09
CA ALA A 428 -9.62 34.22 -4.88
C ALA A 428 -8.80 32.92 -5.02
N ALA A 429 -9.47 31.76 -4.99
CA ALA A 429 -8.87 30.45 -5.21
C ALA A 429 -8.75 30.11 -6.71
N CYS A 430 -9.49 30.80 -7.58
CA CYS A 430 -9.61 30.50 -9.01
C CYS A 430 -8.25 30.36 -9.72
N GLY A 431 -8.03 29.25 -10.42
CA GLY A 431 -6.78 28.98 -11.17
C GLY A 431 -5.56 28.69 -10.31
N LYS A 432 -5.73 28.52 -9.00
CA LYS A 432 -4.65 28.20 -8.08
C LYS A 432 -4.61 26.73 -7.75
N SER A 433 -3.43 26.30 -7.32
CA SER A 433 -3.26 25.03 -6.63
C SER A 433 -3.10 25.30 -5.14
N LEU A 434 -4.02 24.78 -4.32
CA LEU A 434 -4.07 25.09 -2.88
C LEU A 434 -3.72 23.87 -2.03
N ASP A 435 -3.04 24.10 -0.91
CA ASP A 435 -2.69 23.05 0.05
C ASP A 435 -3.75 22.97 1.16
N ILE A 436 -4.11 21.76 1.59
CA ILE A 436 -4.98 21.55 2.76
C ILE A 436 -4.14 21.06 3.94
N LYS A 437 -4.14 21.80 5.05
CA LYS A 437 -3.54 21.39 6.32
C LYS A 437 -4.66 20.98 7.29
N ALA A 438 -4.56 19.81 7.89
CA ALA A 438 -5.37 19.43 9.03
C ALA A 438 -4.54 19.47 10.31
N SER A 439 -5.13 19.95 11.41
CA SER A 439 -4.49 20.01 12.73
C SER A 439 -5.32 19.23 13.74
N LEU A 440 -4.68 18.30 14.45
CA LEU A 440 -5.30 17.49 15.50
C LEU A 440 -4.78 17.93 16.87
N VAL A 441 -5.71 18.18 17.78
CA VAL A 441 -5.45 18.47 19.18
C VAL A 441 -6.00 17.33 20.02
N ASN A 442 -5.13 16.69 20.80
CA ASN A 442 -5.56 15.66 21.72
C ASN A 442 -6.34 16.28 22.88
N SER A 443 -7.53 15.76 23.20
CA SER A 443 -8.28 16.18 24.39
C SER A 443 -8.02 15.33 25.63
N SER A 444 -7.24 14.23 25.50
CA SER A 444 -6.78 13.40 26.62
C SER A 444 -5.42 13.81 27.20
#